data_AF-O79362-F1
#
_entry.id   AF-O79362-F1
#
_cell.length_a   1.000
_cell.length_b   1.000
_cell.length_c   1.000
_cell.angle_alpha   90.00
_cell.angle_beta   90.00
_cell.angle_gamma   90.00
#
_symmetry.space_group_name_H-M   'P 1'
#
loop_
_entity.id
_entity.type
_entity.pdbx_description
1 polymer ?
#
loop_
_entity_poly.entity_id
_entity_poly.type
_entity_poly.pdbx_seq_one_letter_code
_entity_poly.pdbx_strand_id
1 'polypeptide(L)'
;DMRKMGGLASLLPFTYAMMLIGSMSLIGFPFLTGFYSKDVILELAYTKYTISGNLAFWLGSLSVFLTSYYSFRLLFLTFLAPTNAFKRDIERCHDAPTLMAIPLILLAFGSLFVGYLAK
;
A
#
# COMPACT_ATOMS: atom_id res chain seq x y z
N ASP A 1 -15.04 -5.38 -8.90
CA ASP A 1 -15.64 -5.68 -7.58
C ASP A 1 -14.70 -6.61 -6.83
N MET A 2 -14.18 -6.20 -5.67
CA MET A 2 -13.20 -6.99 -4.90
C MET A 2 -13.79 -8.31 -4.37
N ARG A 3 -15.12 -8.43 -4.29
CA ARG A 3 -15.79 -9.64 -3.81
C ARG A 3 -15.78 -10.80 -4.81
N LYS A 4 -15.48 -10.51 -6.08
CA LYS A 4 -15.37 -11.50 -7.17
C LYS A 4 -13.91 -11.85 -7.48
N MET A 5 -12.97 -11.32 -6.70
CA MET A 5 -11.54 -11.61 -6.77
C MET A 5 -11.15 -12.57 -5.63
N GLY A 6 -9.94 -13.09 -5.68
CA GLY A 6 -9.39 -14.01 -4.68
C GLY A 6 -8.46 -15.01 -5.35
N GLY A 7 -7.51 -15.57 -4.59
CA GLY A 7 -6.61 -16.63 -5.05
C GLY A 7 -5.62 -16.22 -6.14
N LEU A 8 -5.45 -14.92 -6.40
CA LEU A 8 -4.59 -14.39 -7.45
C LEU A 8 -3.09 -14.39 -7.09
N ALA A 9 -2.73 -14.68 -5.84
CA ALA A 9 -1.34 -14.69 -5.37
C ALA A 9 -0.45 -15.70 -6.11
N SER A 10 -0.97 -16.88 -6.45
CA SER A 10 -0.24 -17.91 -7.18
C SER A 10 -0.23 -17.69 -8.71
N LEU A 11 -1.22 -16.96 -9.23
CA LEU A 11 -1.38 -16.69 -10.65
C LEU A 11 -0.57 -15.47 -11.12
N LEU A 12 -0.40 -14.48 -10.24
CA LEU A 12 0.22 -13.18 -10.54
C LEU A 12 1.28 -12.80 -9.48
N PRO A 13 2.36 -13.59 -9.31
CA PRO A 13 3.34 -13.38 -8.25
C PRO A 13 4.06 -12.03 -8.36
N PHE A 14 4.33 -11.56 -9.57
CA PHE A 14 4.99 -10.27 -9.79
C PHE A 14 4.06 -9.12 -9.39
N THR A 15 2.83 -9.13 -9.89
CA THR A 15 1.84 -8.09 -9.58
C THR A 15 1.54 -8.03 -8.09
N TYR A 16 1.48 -9.19 -7.42
CA TYR A 16 1.34 -9.28 -5.96
C TYR A 16 2.50 -8.62 -5.22
N ALA A 17 3.75 -8.92 -5.58
CA ALA A 17 4.93 -8.34 -4.93
C ALA A 17 4.94 -6.80 -5.05
N MET A 18 4.65 -6.29 -6.24
CA MET A 18 4.61 -4.85 -6.50
C MET A 18 3.49 -4.15 -5.72
N MET A 19 2.31 -4.76 -5.67
CA MET A 19 1.18 -4.23 -4.92
C MET A 19 1.42 -4.27 -3.41
N LEU A 20 2.11 -5.30 -2.91
CA LEU A 20 2.52 -5.42 -1.51
C LEU A 20 3.52 -4.31 -1.14
N ILE A 21 4.57 -4.10 -1.94
CA ILE A 21 5.56 -3.04 -1.71
C ILE A 21 4.88 -1.66 -1.72
N GLY A 22 4.01 -1.41 -2.71
CA GLY A 22 3.25 -0.16 -2.79
C GLY A 22 2.34 0.06 -1.57
N SER A 23 1.63 -0.97 -1.14
CA SER A 23 0.75 -0.91 0.02
C SER A 23 1.52 -0.72 1.33
N MET A 24 2.64 -1.41 1.52
CA MET A 24 3.50 -1.25 2.70
C MET A 24 4.08 0.16 2.78
N SER A 25 4.49 0.73 1.65
CA SER A 25 4.90 2.13 1.57
C SER A 25 3.76 3.08 1.93
N LEU A 26 2.56 2.86 1.39
CA LEU A 26 1.39 3.68 1.69
C LEU A 26 1.01 3.66 3.18
N ILE A 27 1.06 2.50 3.83
CA ILE A 27 0.75 2.35 5.25
C ILE A 27 1.80 3.05 6.12
N GLY A 28 3.02 3.20 5.61
CA GLY A 28 4.14 3.79 6.36
C GLY A 28 4.84 2.75 7.22
N PHE A 29 5.03 1.53 6.70
CA PHE A 29 5.83 0.52 7.38
C PHE A 29 7.26 1.07 7.61
N PRO A 30 7.89 0.77 8.77
CA PRO A 30 9.18 1.36 9.13
C PRO A 30 10.21 1.18 8.01
N PHE A 31 11.01 2.22 7.77
CA PHE A 31 12.02 2.34 6.71
C PHE A 31 11.55 2.66 5.28
N LEU A 32 10.24 2.70 5.01
CA LEU A 32 9.73 3.09 3.68
C LEU A 32 9.47 4.59 3.56
N THR A 33 9.37 5.09 2.33
CA THR A 33 9.03 6.50 2.02
C THR A 33 7.85 7.04 2.80
N GLY A 34 6.76 6.27 2.90
CA GLY A 34 5.56 6.73 3.60
C GLY A 34 5.75 6.95 5.10
N PHE A 35 6.72 6.28 5.74
CA PHE A 35 7.02 6.49 7.16
C PHE A 35 7.62 7.88 7.39
N TYR A 36 8.65 8.26 6.63
CA TYR A 36 9.34 9.55 6.77
C TYR A 36 8.40 10.74 6.60
N SER A 37 7.55 10.72 5.56
CA SER A 37 6.62 11.82 5.34
C SER A 37 5.51 11.88 6.38
N LYS A 38 4.96 10.72 6.80
CA LYS A 38 3.82 10.69 7.73
C LYS A 38 4.22 10.98 9.16
N ASP A 39 5.36 10.47 9.62
CA ASP A 39 5.85 10.73 10.97
C ASP A 39 6.24 12.19 11.16
N VAL A 40 6.91 12.80 10.18
CA VAL A 40 7.26 14.24 10.25
C VAL A 40 6.00 15.11 10.33
N ILE A 41 4.95 14.77 9.57
CA ILE A 41 3.68 15.52 9.63
C ILE A 41 3.02 15.37 11.01
N LEU A 42 3.01 14.17 11.58
CA LEU A 42 2.45 13.93 12.92
C LEU A 42 3.28 14.61 14.01
N GLU A 43 4.60 14.58 13.92
CA GLU A 43 5.51 15.22 14.86
C GLU A 43 5.37 16.76 14.82
N LEU A 44 5.26 17.34 13.62
CA LEU A 44 5.01 18.78 13.46
C LEU A 44 3.63 19.19 14.00
N ALA A 45 2.61 18.35 13.83
CA ALA A 45 1.28 18.59 14.39
C ALA A 45 1.29 18.54 15.93
N TYR A 46 2.08 17.63 16.51
CA TYR A 46 2.25 17.50 17.96
C TYR A 46 3.09 18.65 18.56
N THR A 47 4.13 19.09 17.87
CA THR A 47 5.03 20.16 18.33
C THR A 47 4.34 21.53 18.36
N LYS A 48 3.26 21.72 17.59
CA LYS A 48 2.37 22.86 17.80
C LYS A 48 1.58 22.63 19.09
N TYR A 49 2.06 23.21 20.20
CA TYR A 49 1.42 23.22 21.53
C TYR A 49 0.07 24.00 21.57
N THR A 50 -0.71 23.96 20.51
CA THR A 50 -2.07 24.50 20.43
C THR A 50 -3.09 23.38 20.60
N ILE A 51 -4.26 23.69 21.16
CA ILE A 51 -5.38 22.73 21.28
C ILE A 51 -5.76 22.16 19.88
N SER A 52 -5.63 22.98 18.83
CA SER A 52 -5.82 22.56 17.44
C SER A 52 -4.76 21.57 16.93
N GLY A 53 -3.51 21.66 17.39
CA GLY A 53 -2.43 20.76 16.99
C GLY A 53 -2.63 19.35 17.55
N ASN A 54 -3.03 19.24 18.82
CA ASN A 54 -3.33 17.95 19.45
C ASN A 54 -4.54 17.24 18.81
N LEU A 55 -5.59 17.98 18.45
CA LEU A 55 -6.72 17.44 17.70
C LEU A 55 -6.29 16.95 16.30
N ALA A 56 -5.45 17.71 15.60
CA ALA A 56 -4.93 17.30 14.29
C ALA A 56 -4.06 16.04 14.39
N PHE A 57 -3.26 15.89 15.46
CA PHE A 57 -2.50 14.68 15.72
C PHE A 57 -3.41 13.45 15.92
N TRP A 58 -4.43 13.56 16.75
CA TRP A 58 -5.40 12.48 16.99
C TRP A 58 -6.15 12.06 15.72
N LEU A 59 -6.63 13.04 14.95
CA LEU A 59 -7.31 12.78 13.67
C LEU A 59 -6.36 12.20 12.62
N GLY A 60 -5.10 12.67 12.58
CA GLY A 60 -4.04 12.14 11.73
C GLY A 60 -3.73 10.68 12.04
N SER A 61 -3.57 10.34 13.33
CA SER A 61 -3.36 8.97 13.79
C SER A 61 -4.53 8.06 13.40
N LEU A 62 -5.77 8.50 13.60
CA LEU A 62 -6.96 7.76 13.17
C LEU A 62 -6.98 7.55 11.64
N SER A 63 -6.62 8.56 10.87
CA SER A 63 -6.54 8.48 9.40
C SER A 63 -5.50 7.46 8.94
N VAL A 64 -4.32 7.43 9.56
CA VAL A 64 -3.27 6.44 9.29
C VAL A 64 -3.75 5.03 9.66
N PHE A 65 -4.43 4.88 10.78
CA PHE A 65 -5.01 3.60 11.20
C PHE A 65 -6.06 3.08 10.20
N LEU A 66 -7.00 3.93 9.78
CA LEU A 66 -7.99 3.58 8.76
C LEU A 66 -7.33 3.23 7.42
N THR A 67 -6.23 3.91 7.10
CA THR A 67 -5.42 3.63 5.91
C THR A 67 -4.83 2.23 5.93
N SER A 68 -4.18 1.89 7.04
CA SER A 68 -3.69 0.52 7.28
C SER A 68 -4.80 -0.51 7.08
N TYR A 69 -5.95 -0.28 7.72
CA TYR A 69 -7.07 -1.22 7.67
C TYR A 69 -7.59 -1.45 6.24
N TYR A 70 -7.87 -0.40 5.46
CA TYR A 70 -8.40 -0.60 4.11
C TYR A 70 -7.36 -1.19 3.16
N SER A 71 -6.07 -0.86 3.31
CA SER A 71 -4.99 -1.41 2.48
C SER A 71 -4.80 -2.91 2.74
N PHE A 72 -4.79 -3.34 4.01
CA PHE A 72 -4.75 -4.76 4.35
C PHE A 72 -5.99 -5.51 3.86
N ARG A 73 -7.19 -4.90 4.00
CA ARG A 73 -8.44 -5.48 3.48
C ARG A 73 -8.38 -5.69 1.97
N LEU A 74 -7.82 -4.73 1.23
CA LEU A 74 -7.63 -4.83 -0.21
C LEU A 74 -6.71 -6.02 -0.54
N LEU A 75 -5.51 -6.05 0.03
CA LEU A 75 -4.54 -7.13 -0.22
C LEU A 75 -5.10 -8.51 0.11
N PHE A 76 -5.84 -8.61 1.22
CA PHE A 76 -6.47 -9.85 1.63
C PHE A 76 -7.54 -10.30 0.63
N LEU A 77 -8.48 -9.43 0.25
CA LEU A 77 -9.57 -9.78 -0.65
C LEU A 77 -9.09 -10.07 -2.08
N THR A 78 -8.04 -9.41 -2.55
CA THR A 78 -7.55 -9.61 -3.92
C THR A 78 -6.65 -10.83 -4.04
N PHE A 79 -5.75 -11.08 -3.09
CA PHE A 79 -4.69 -12.08 -3.25
C PHE A 79 -4.81 -13.30 -2.35
N LEU A 80 -5.18 -13.12 -1.07
CA LEU A 80 -5.17 -14.21 -0.07
C LEU A 80 -6.53 -14.89 0.11
N ALA A 81 -7.63 -14.18 -0.14
CA ALA A 81 -8.97 -14.72 0.01
C ALA A 81 -9.19 -15.87 -1.00
N PRO A 82 -10.00 -16.88 -0.64
CA PRO A 82 -10.32 -17.98 -1.55
C PRO A 82 -10.96 -17.46 -2.84
N THR A 83 -10.58 -18.08 -3.96
CA THR A 83 -10.96 -17.68 -5.31
C THR A 83 -12.48 -17.71 -5.48
N ASN A 84 -13.11 -16.54 -5.55
CA ASN A 84 -14.54 -16.39 -5.86
C ASN A 84 -14.78 -16.00 -7.34
N ALA A 85 -13.72 -16.08 -8.16
CA ALA A 85 -13.72 -15.73 -9.58
C ALA A 85 -14.18 -16.91 -10.45
N PHE A 86 -14.85 -16.61 -11.57
CA PHE A 86 -15.26 -17.63 -12.53
C PHE A 86 -14.02 -18.27 -13.20
N LYS A 87 -14.05 -19.60 -13.41
CA LYS A 87 -12.94 -20.36 -14.04
C LYS A 87 -12.44 -19.75 -15.37
N ARG A 88 -13.34 -19.11 -16.14
CA ARG A 88 -13.04 -18.45 -17.43
C ARG A 88 -12.17 -17.21 -17.30
N ASP A 89 -12.28 -16.48 -16.18
CA ASP A 89 -11.50 -15.27 -15.90
C ASP A 89 -10.10 -15.62 -15.37
N ILE A 90 -9.97 -16.78 -14.72
CA ILE A 90 -8.68 -17.31 -14.24
C ILE A 90 -7.80 -17.77 -15.41
N GLU A 91 -8.38 -18.47 -16.40
CA GLU A 91 -7.64 -18.94 -17.59
C GLU A 91 -7.12 -17.83 -18.51
N ARG A 92 -7.71 -16.63 -18.43
CA ARG A 92 -7.27 -15.44 -19.17
C ARG A 92 -6.39 -14.50 -18.34
N CYS A 93 -6.11 -14.84 -17.07
CA CYS A 93 -5.19 -14.05 -16.26
C CYS A 93 -3.76 -14.29 -16.74
N HIS A 94 -3.20 -13.28 -17.37
CA HIS A 94 -1.77 -13.20 -17.65
C HIS A 94 -1.15 -12.15 -16.75
N ASP A 95 0.10 -12.37 -16.35
CA ASP A 95 0.88 -11.37 -15.61
C ASP A 95 1.06 -10.09 -16.43
N ALA A 96 1.43 -9.02 -15.72
CA ALA A 96 1.66 -7.72 -16.34
C ALA A 96 2.68 -7.86 -17.50
N PRO A 97 2.35 -7.40 -18.72
CA PRO A 97 3.29 -7.46 -19.83
C PRO A 97 4.55 -6.66 -19.47
N THR A 98 5.71 -7.09 -19.97
CA THR A 98 7.01 -6.52 -19.62
C THR A 98 7.08 -5.00 -19.80
N LEU A 99 6.33 -4.45 -20.76
CA LEU A 99 6.21 -3.00 -20.99
C LEU A 99 5.59 -2.24 -19.80
N MET A 100 4.65 -2.85 -19.08
CA MET A 100 4.06 -2.29 -17.85
C MET A 100 4.88 -2.61 -16.61
N ALA A 101 5.63 -3.72 -16.60
CA ALA A 101 6.48 -4.10 -15.48
C ALA A 101 7.62 -3.10 -15.24
N ILE A 102 8.21 -2.54 -16.32
CA ILE A 102 9.33 -1.58 -16.23
C ILE A 102 8.97 -0.34 -15.39
N PRO A 103 7.90 0.43 -15.69
CA PRO A 103 7.54 1.59 -14.86
C PRO A 103 7.15 1.20 -13.44
N LEU A 104 6.49 0.05 -13.25
CA LEU A 104 6.16 -0.47 -11.91
C LEU A 104 7.43 -0.70 -11.07
N ILE A 105 8.45 -1.35 -11.63
CA ILE A 105 9.73 -1.62 -10.95
C ILE A 105 10.40 -0.30 -10.56
N LEU A 106 10.47 0.66 -11.49
CA LEU A 106 11.04 1.98 -11.23
C LEU A 106 10.31 2.69 -10.07
N LEU A 107 8.97 2.65 -10.07
CA LEU A 107 8.14 3.26 -9.03
C LEU A 107 8.31 2.57 -7.68
N ALA A 108 8.40 1.23 -7.64
CA ALA A 108 8.64 0.51 -6.38
C ALA A 108 10.04 0.78 -5.83
N PHE A 109 11.04 0.88 -6.71
CA PHE A 109 12.37 1.35 -6.31
C PHE A 109 12.31 2.76 -5.74
N GLY A 110 11.62 3.69 -6.39
CA GLY A 110 11.39 5.03 -5.86
C GLY A 110 10.72 5.00 -4.48
N SER A 111 9.70 4.17 -4.32
CA SER A 111 8.96 3.98 -3.07
C SER A 111 9.81 3.43 -1.90
N LEU A 112 10.87 2.67 -2.21
CA LEU A 112 11.81 2.16 -1.22
C LEU A 112 12.91 3.18 -0.90
N PHE A 113 13.52 3.78 -1.93
CA PHE A 113 14.76 4.53 -1.77
C PHE A 113 14.58 6.03 -1.57
N VAL A 114 13.55 6.65 -2.15
CA VAL A 114 13.36 8.11 -2.08
C VAL A 114 13.17 8.57 -0.63
N GLY A 115 12.61 7.73 0.22
CA GLY A 115 12.33 8.04 1.62
C GLY A 115 13.59 8.10 2.46
N TYR A 116 14.49 7.15 2.21
CA TYR A 116 15.79 7.11 2.84
C TYR A 116 16.68 8.28 2.36
N LEU A 117 16.59 8.64 1.07
CA LEU A 117 17.32 9.75 0.47
C LEU A 117 16.79 11.14 0.88
N ALA A 118 15.50 11.25 1.21
CA ALA A 118 14.83 12.50 1.55
C ALA A 118 14.76 12.77 3.07
N LYS A 119 15.50 12.02 3.88
CA LYS A 119 15.76 12.35 5.29
C LYS A 119 16.77 13.48 5.38
#